data_AF-K1R5F3-F1
#
_entry.id   AF-K1R5F3-F1
#
_cell.length_a   1.000
_cell.length_b   1.000
_cell.length_c   1.000
_cell.angle_alpha   90.00
_cell.angle_beta   90.00
_cell.angle_gamma   90.00
#
_symmetry.space_group_name_H-M   'P 1'
#
loop_
_entity.id
_entity.type
_entity.pdbx_description
1 polymer ?
#
loop_
_entity_poly.entity_id
_entity_poly.type
_entity_poly.pdbx_seq_one_letter_code
_entity_poly.pdbx_strand_id
1 'polypeptide(L)'
;MAEIKAFRGMRYNTEKAGEISQLCCPPYDIISEEQRLGYISENEYNIIRLELPKEGENPYQTAREILDMWRNRGVLVSEDKPAIYVYEEEFTAYGERKSIKGIIARVHLEEFEKGIILPHEFTLSKAKEDRLNLMKATNCNFSQIYALYMDSEHTTLATIDNESKDTPKLEFTDGEGVTHRLWIVTDENVIAKLCADFADRKLYIADGHHRYETALNYRNYCRENGLSKVGDPCDYQMIYLVDMEHPGLVVFPTHR
;
A
#
# COMPACT_ATOMS: atom_id res chain seq x y z
N MET A 1 -2.14 2.85 20.94
CA MET A 1 -2.98 1.90 20.19
C MET A 1 -3.05 2.39 18.74
N ALA A 2 -3.55 1.59 17.81
CA ALA A 2 -3.39 1.91 16.38
C ALA A 2 -4.27 3.08 15.95
N GLU A 3 -3.68 4.13 15.38
CA GLU A 3 -4.42 5.25 14.79
C GLU A 3 -4.41 5.08 13.27
N ILE A 4 -5.61 5.02 12.66
CA ILE A 4 -5.77 5.04 11.20
C ILE A 4 -6.46 6.33 10.74
N LYS A 5 -6.18 6.73 9.50
CA LYS A 5 -6.81 7.89 8.84
C LYS A 5 -7.14 7.60 7.38
N ALA A 6 -8.29 8.13 6.95
CA ALA A 6 -8.59 8.31 5.55
C ALA A 6 -7.60 9.29 4.90
N PHE A 7 -7.42 9.16 3.58
CA PHE A 7 -6.48 9.99 2.83
C PHE A 7 -6.93 10.19 1.39
N ARG A 8 -6.42 11.24 0.76
CA ARG A 8 -6.62 11.45 -0.67
C ARG A 8 -5.64 10.57 -1.43
N GLY A 9 -6.10 9.41 -1.88
CA GLY A 9 -5.29 8.54 -2.71
C GLY A 9 -4.94 9.20 -4.03
N MET A 10 -3.77 8.84 -4.56
CA MET A 10 -3.34 9.19 -5.91
C MET A 10 -3.47 7.94 -6.76
N ARG A 11 -4.36 7.97 -7.76
CA ARG A 11 -4.69 6.83 -8.62
C ARG A 11 -4.46 7.16 -10.08
N TYR A 12 -4.33 6.12 -10.90
CA TYR A 12 -4.31 6.29 -12.34
C TYR A 12 -5.65 6.82 -12.86
N ASN A 13 -5.57 7.77 -13.79
CA ASN A 13 -6.63 8.06 -14.72
C ASN A 13 -6.53 7.07 -15.90
N THR A 14 -7.31 6.00 -15.86
CA THR A 14 -7.26 4.91 -16.85
C THR A 14 -7.64 5.35 -18.26
N GLU A 15 -8.42 6.44 -18.42
CA GLU A 15 -8.70 7.01 -19.74
C GLU A 15 -7.44 7.57 -20.43
N LYS A 16 -6.43 7.96 -19.64
CA LYS A 16 -5.14 8.49 -20.14
C LYS A 16 -4.00 7.49 -20.06
N ALA A 17 -3.97 6.70 -18.99
CA ALA A 17 -2.89 5.78 -18.69
C ALA A 17 -3.06 4.43 -19.41
N GLY A 18 -4.30 4.06 -19.75
CA GLY A 18 -4.65 2.75 -20.31
C GLY A 18 -5.22 1.79 -19.26
N GLU A 19 -5.24 0.51 -19.61
CA GLU A 19 -5.82 -0.55 -18.79
C GLU A 19 -5.02 -0.77 -17.50
N ILE A 20 -5.71 -0.90 -16.36
CA ILE A 20 -5.07 -0.98 -15.04
C ILE A 20 -4.11 -2.17 -14.90
N SER A 21 -4.40 -3.29 -15.57
CA SER A 21 -3.53 -4.48 -15.60
C SER A 21 -2.14 -4.21 -16.19
N GLN A 22 -2.03 -3.21 -17.07
CA GLN A 22 -0.77 -2.81 -17.70
C GLN A 22 -0.03 -1.72 -16.92
N LEU A 23 -0.66 -1.16 -15.89
CA LEU A 23 -0.14 -0.06 -15.08
C LEU A 23 0.44 -0.52 -13.74
N CYS A 24 0.07 -1.71 -13.30
CA CYS A 24 0.51 -2.33 -12.07
C CYS A 24 1.70 -3.27 -12.31
N CYS A 25 2.44 -3.56 -11.25
CA CYS A 25 3.47 -4.58 -11.22
C CYS A 25 3.50 -5.23 -9.82
N PRO A 26 4.15 -6.40 -9.67
CA PRO A 26 4.41 -7.00 -8.37
C PRO A 26 5.31 -6.11 -7.49
N PRO A 27 5.48 -6.47 -6.21
CA PRO A 27 6.46 -5.83 -5.33
C PRO A 27 7.90 -5.88 -5.89
N TYR A 28 8.68 -4.84 -5.60
CA TYR A 28 10.00 -4.61 -6.20
C TYR A 28 11.06 -5.70 -5.95
N ASP A 29 10.88 -6.50 -4.90
CA ASP A 29 11.83 -7.51 -4.43
C ASP A 29 11.68 -8.87 -5.12
N ILE A 30 10.64 -9.05 -5.94
CA ILE A 30 10.40 -10.28 -6.71
C ILE A 30 10.42 -10.07 -8.23
N ILE A 31 10.88 -8.90 -8.71
CA ILE A 31 10.92 -8.55 -10.13
C ILE A 31 12.33 -8.72 -10.69
N SER A 32 12.47 -9.54 -11.74
CA SER A 32 13.69 -9.64 -12.53
C SER A 32 13.88 -8.44 -13.47
N GLU A 33 15.10 -8.20 -13.95
CA GLU A 33 15.34 -7.12 -14.91
C GLU A 33 14.58 -7.33 -16.23
N GLU A 34 14.43 -8.57 -16.66
CA GLU A 34 13.66 -8.93 -17.86
C GLU A 34 12.18 -8.56 -17.68
N GLN A 35 11.57 -8.95 -16.55
CA GLN A 35 10.19 -8.58 -16.21
C GLN A 35 10.02 -7.06 -16.14
N ARG A 36 10.97 -6.36 -15.50
CA ARG A 36 10.96 -4.90 -15.39
C ARG A 36 10.93 -4.23 -16.77
N LEU A 37 11.79 -4.67 -17.69
CA LEU A 37 11.80 -4.16 -19.07
C LEU A 37 10.52 -4.52 -19.83
N GLY A 38 9.97 -5.72 -19.58
CA GLY A 38 8.67 -6.14 -20.08
C GLY A 38 7.55 -5.16 -19.72
N TYR A 39 7.38 -4.87 -18.43
CA TYR A 39 6.37 -3.90 -17.94
C TYR A 39 6.53 -2.52 -18.56
N ILE A 40 7.78 -2.04 -18.70
CA ILE A 40 8.08 -0.75 -19.33
C ILE A 40 7.71 -0.75 -20.82
N SER A 41 7.94 -1.85 -21.52
CA SER A 41 7.63 -1.97 -22.94
C SER A 41 6.13 -2.12 -23.20
N GLU A 42 5.39 -2.71 -22.26
CA GLU A 42 3.95 -2.91 -22.37
C GLU A 42 3.18 -1.60 -22.21
N ASN A 43 3.55 -0.78 -21.21
CA ASN A 43 2.95 0.52 -21.00
C ASN A 43 3.96 1.52 -20.43
N GLU A 44 4.07 2.69 -21.07
CA GLU A 44 5.00 3.75 -20.63
C GLU A 44 4.67 4.29 -19.22
N TYR A 45 3.43 4.15 -18.78
CA TYR A 45 2.93 4.58 -17.47
C TYR A 45 2.92 3.47 -16.42
N ASN A 46 3.57 2.33 -16.66
CA ASN A 46 3.64 1.27 -15.66
C ASN A 46 4.38 1.73 -14.38
N ILE A 47 3.79 1.49 -13.21
CA ILE A 47 4.27 1.92 -11.90
C ILE A 47 5.69 1.45 -11.59
N ILE A 48 6.19 0.41 -12.29
CA ILE A 48 7.55 -0.09 -12.17
C ILE A 48 8.63 0.99 -12.32
N ARG A 49 8.36 2.04 -13.10
CA ARG A 49 9.27 3.19 -13.26
C ARG A 49 9.46 3.98 -11.96
N LEU A 50 8.48 3.94 -11.07
CA LEU A 50 8.51 4.58 -9.76
C LEU A 50 8.83 3.59 -8.63
N GLU A 51 8.34 2.35 -8.74
CA GLU A 51 8.55 1.27 -7.76
C GLU A 51 10.01 0.75 -7.77
N LEU A 52 10.55 0.47 -8.95
CA LEU A 52 11.93 -0.03 -9.12
C LEU A 52 12.70 0.82 -10.16
N PRO A 53 12.98 2.09 -9.83
CA PRO A 53 13.63 2.99 -10.76
C PRO A 53 15.08 2.57 -11.00
N LYS A 54 15.46 2.49 -12.28
CA LYS A 54 16.83 2.20 -12.73
C LYS A 54 17.29 3.11 -13.88
N GLU A 55 16.52 4.14 -14.19
CA GLU A 55 16.71 4.97 -15.37
C GLU A 55 17.57 6.20 -15.04
N GLY A 56 18.53 6.52 -15.92
CA GLY A 56 19.43 7.66 -15.76
C GLY A 56 20.56 7.43 -14.75
N GLU A 57 21.43 8.42 -14.62
CA GLU A 57 22.58 8.37 -13.69
C GLU A 57 22.15 8.43 -12.22
N ASN A 58 21.03 9.10 -11.93
CA ASN A 58 20.41 9.16 -10.61
C ASN A 58 18.96 8.64 -10.69
N PRO A 59 18.74 7.33 -10.50
CA PRO A 59 17.42 6.71 -10.65
C PRO A 59 16.33 7.33 -9.76
N TYR A 60 16.66 7.76 -8.55
CA TYR A 60 15.69 8.35 -7.62
C TYR A 60 15.19 9.72 -8.10
N GLN A 61 16.11 10.54 -8.64
CA GLN A 61 15.75 11.83 -9.22
C GLN A 61 14.91 11.65 -10.49
N THR A 62 15.28 10.68 -11.34
CA THR A 62 14.48 10.32 -12.52
C THR A 62 13.07 9.87 -12.11
N ALA A 63 12.93 9.05 -11.06
CA ALA A 63 11.62 8.65 -10.54
C ALA A 63 10.78 9.85 -10.09
N ARG A 64 11.40 10.84 -9.44
CA ARG A 64 10.73 12.08 -9.05
C ARG A 64 10.22 12.86 -10.27
N GLU A 65 11.05 13.01 -11.30
CA GLU A 65 10.69 13.72 -12.53
C GLU A 65 9.55 13.01 -13.28
N ILE A 66 9.59 11.68 -13.35
CA ILE A 66 8.52 10.87 -13.93
C ILE A 66 7.21 11.04 -13.15
N LEU A 67 7.27 10.98 -11.81
CA LEU A 67 6.11 11.18 -10.96
C LEU A 67 5.48 12.57 -11.17
N ASP A 68 6.30 13.63 -11.18
CA ASP A 68 5.81 14.99 -11.39
C ASP A 68 5.24 15.16 -12.80
N MET A 69 5.86 14.56 -13.82
CA MET A 69 5.33 14.51 -15.18
C MET A 69 3.95 13.83 -15.22
N TRP A 70 3.79 12.67 -14.59
CA TRP A 70 2.52 11.93 -14.59
C TRP A 70 1.40 12.72 -13.91
N ARG A 71 1.71 13.40 -12.81
CA ARG A 71 0.77 14.29 -12.12
C ARG A 71 0.37 15.47 -13.01
N ASN A 72 1.35 16.15 -13.62
CA ASN A 72 1.10 17.31 -14.48
C ASN A 72 0.30 16.96 -15.75
N ARG A 73 0.50 15.77 -16.30
CA ARG A 73 -0.27 15.27 -17.46
C ARG A 73 -1.65 14.73 -17.07
N GLY A 74 -1.94 14.61 -15.78
CA GLY A 74 -3.16 14.01 -15.24
C GLY A 74 -3.25 12.51 -15.50
N VAL A 75 -2.11 11.83 -15.64
CA VAL A 75 -1.99 10.36 -15.67
C VAL A 75 -2.22 9.82 -14.26
N LEU A 76 -1.65 10.48 -13.26
CA LEU A 76 -1.97 10.27 -11.85
C LEU A 76 -2.82 11.44 -11.35
N VAL A 77 -3.95 11.12 -10.71
CA VAL A 77 -4.89 12.10 -10.16
C VAL A 77 -5.12 11.82 -8.68
N SER A 78 -5.19 12.89 -7.88
CA SER A 78 -5.53 12.79 -6.46
C SER A 78 -7.04 12.86 -6.27
N GLU A 79 -7.57 12.10 -5.33
CA GLU A 79 -8.97 12.20 -4.93
C GLU A 79 -9.30 13.58 -4.32
N ASP A 80 -10.51 14.07 -4.58
CA ASP A 80 -10.98 15.34 -4.02
C ASP A 80 -11.25 15.25 -2.50
N LYS A 81 -11.66 14.05 -2.05
CA LYS A 81 -12.01 13.76 -0.65
C LYS A 81 -11.08 12.70 -0.06
N PRO A 82 -10.78 12.78 1.25
CA PRO A 82 -10.18 11.65 1.95
C PRO A 82 -11.07 10.41 1.86
N ALA A 83 -10.45 9.26 1.64
CA ALA A 83 -11.12 7.97 1.58
C ALA A 83 -10.36 6.91 2.37
N ILE A 84 -11.08 5.86 2.78
CA ILE A 84 -10.50 4.54 3.05
C ILE A 84 -10.81 3.67 1.83
N TYR A 85 -9.89 2.80 1.44
CA TYR A 85 -10.10 1.94 0.27
C TYR A 85 -10.32 0.51 0.74
N VAL A 86 -11.40 -0.13 0.31
CA VAL A 86 -11.51 -1.59 0.45
C VAL A 86 -10.73 -2.20 -0.70
N TYR A 87 -9.87 -3.16 -0.40
CA TYR A 87 -9.11 -3.92 -1.37
C TYR A 87 -9.37 -5.40 -1.19
N GLU A 88 -9.58 -6.09 -2.30
CA GLU A 88 -9.82 -7.53 -2.35
C GLU A 88 -8.82 -8.21 -3.29
N GLU A 89 -8.33 -9.37 -2.87
CA GLU A 89 -7.60 -10.31 -3.71
C GLU A 89 -8.33 -11.64 -3.76
N GLU A 90 -8.76 -12.05 -4.95
CA GLU A 90 -9.38 -13.33 -5.22
C GLU A 90 -8.41 -14.23 -5.98
N PHE A 91 -8.06 -15.38 -5.39
CA PHE A 91 -7.00 -16.27 -5.87
C PHE A 91 -7.38 -17.74 -5.68
N THR A 92 -6.58 -18.66 -6.23
CA THR A 92 -6.76 -20.10 -6.00
C THR A 92 -5.70 -20.63 -5.04
N ALA A 93 -6.12 -21.29 -3.97
CA ALA A 93 -5.23 -21.98 -3.03
C ALA A 93 -5.81 -23.33 -2.64
N TYR A 94 -4.97 -24.37 -2.59
CA TYR A 94 -5.40 -25.75 -2.31
C TYR A 94 -6.51 -26.27 -3.24
N GLY A 95 -6.55 -25.78 -4.48
CA GLY A 95 -7.59 -26.12 -5.46
C GLY A 95 -8.94 -25.44 -5.25
N GLU A 96 -9.05 -24.55 -4.26
CA GLU A 96 -10.25 -23.78 -3.96
C GLU A 96 -10.05 -22.31 -4.31
N ARG A 97 -11.11 -21.68 -4.83
CA ARG A 97 -11.14 -20.23 -5.00
C ARG A 97 -11.36 -19.58 -3.63
N LYS A 98 -10.45 -18.68 -3.25
CA LYS A 98 -10.49 -17.92 -2.01
C LYS A 98 -10.48 -16.44 -2.33
N SER A 99 -10.99 -15.63 -1.40
CA SER A 99 -10.93 -14.18 -1.48
C SER A 99 -10.57 -13.61 -0.13
N ILE A 100 -9.68 -12.62 -0.10
CA ILE A 100 -9.29 -11.89 1.09
C ILE A 100 -9.56 -10.39 0.92
N LYS A 101 -10.28 -9.80 1.88
CA LYS A 101 -10.59 -8.37 1.89
C LYS A 101 -9.97 -7.69 3.09
N GLY A 102 -9.59 -6.43 2.88
CA GLY A 102 -9.13 -5.55 3.93
C GLY A 102 -9.32 -4.09 3.55
N ILE A 103 -8.78 -3.21 4.38
CA ILE A 103 -8.78 -1.77 4.11
C ILE A 103 -7.37 -1.23 3.92
N ILE A 104 -7.21 -0.30 2.99
CA ILE A 104 -6.01 0.52 2.86
C ILE A 104 -6.30 1.86 3.53
N ALA A 105 -5.51 2.17 4.54
CA ALA A 105 -5.58 3.42 5.30
C ALA A 105 -4.17 3.94 5.62
N ARG A 106 -4.09 5.18 6.10
CA ARG A 106 -2.86 5.71 6.69
C ARG A 106 -2.78 5.34 8.15
N VAL A 107 -1.81 4.54 8.54
CA VAL A 107 -1.54 4.13 9.92
C VAL A 107 -0.47 5.05 10.52
N HIS A 108 -0.71 5.57 11.72
CA HIS A 108 0.30 6.36 12.45
C HIS A 108 1.52 5.49 12.77
N LEU A 109 2.70 6.00 12.43
CA LEU A 109 3.97 5.33 12.64
C LEU A 109 4.36 5.38 14.12
N GLU A 110 4.52 4.20 14.71
CA GLU A 110 4.98 4.01 16.08
C GLU A 110 6.25 3.17 16.11
N GLU A 111 7.14 3.49 17.06
CA GLU A 111 8.29 2.63 17.35
C GLU A 111 7.82 1.29 17.92
N PHE A 112 8.50 0.20 17.56
CA PHE A 112 8.10 -1.15 17.94
C PHE A 112 8.05 -1.37 19.45
N GLU A 113 8.90 -0.67 20.21
CA GLU A 113 8.97 -0.72 21.67
C GLU A 113 7.66 -0.28 22.35
N LYS A 114 6.82 0.50 21.65
CA LYS A 114 5.49 0.89 22.17
C LYS A 114 4.47 -0.25 22.12
N GLY A 115 4.77 -1.35 21.42
CA GLY A 115 3.92 -2.54 21.35
C GLY A 115 2.56 -2.32 20.68
N ILE A 116 2.43 -1.26 19.88
CA ILE A 116 1.25 -0.93 19.06
C ILE A 116 1.33 -1.63 17.70
N ILE A 117 2.51 -1.56 17.08
CA ILE A 117 2.86 -2.24 15.84
C ILE A 117 3.87 -3.33 16.17
N LEU A 118 3.58 -4.57 15.76
CA LEU A 118 4.31 -5.76 16.15
C LEU A 118 4.99 -6.40 14.93
N PRO A 119 6.33 -6.41 14.87
CA PRO A 119 7.07 -7.16 13.86
C PRO A 119 7.15 -8.65 14.22
N HIS A 120 7.47 -9.49 13.23
CA HIS A 120 7.73 -10.92 13.44
C HIS A 120 9.06 -11.41 12.83
N GLU A 121 9.83 -10.51 12.20
CA GLU A 121 11.16 -10.80 11.64
C GLU A 121 12.12 -9.59 11.80
N PHE A 122 13.41 -9.84 11.60
CA PHE A 122 14.45 -8.81 11.55
C PHE A 122 14.66 -8.33 10.11
N THR A 123 15.07 -7.08 9.92
CA THR A 123 15.27 -6.49 8.59
C THR A 123 16.72 -6.42 8.14
N LEU A 124 16.93 -6.43 6.82
CA LEU A 124 18.24 -6.25 6.18
C LEU A 124 18.53 -4.76 5.90
N SER A 125 19.76 -4.31 6.15
CA SER A 125 20.14 -2.88 6.08
C SER A 125 20.11 -2.29 4.66
N LYS A 126 20.58 -3.02 3.65
CA LYS A 126 20.71 -2.52 2.26
C LYS A 126 19.36 -2.15 1.62
N ALA A 127 18.32 -2.94 1.87
CA ALA A 127 16.98 -2.68 1.34
C ALA A 127 16.37 -1.40 1.92
N LYS A 128 16.73 -1.05 3.16
CA LYS A 128 16.23 0.15 3.84
C LYS A 128 16.77 1.44 3.24
N GLU A 129 18.05 1.45 2.86
CA GLU A 129 18.71 2.63 2.28
C GLU A 129 18.14 3.00 0.90
N ASP A 130 17.98 2.01 0.02
CA ASP A 130 17.40 2.23 -1.32
C ASP A 130 16.00 2.87 -1.24
N ARG A 131 15.12 2.26 -0.43
CA ARG A 131 13.76 2.76 -0.23
C ARG A 131 13.75 4.15 0.43
N LEU A 132 14.65 4.41 1.38
CA LEU A 132 14.76 5.73 2.02
C LEU A 132 15.14 6.81 1.01
N ASN A 133 16.10 6.53 0.12
CA ASN A 133 16.52 7.48 -0.91
C ASN A 133 15.39 7.74 -1.92
N LEU A 134 14.63 6.72 -2.29
CA LEU A 134 13.45 6.87 -3.13
C LEU A 134 12.38 7.74 -2.45
N MET A 135 12.07 7.50 -1.18
CA MET A 135 11.12 8.33 -0.42
C MET A 135 11.60 9.77 -0.28
N LYS A 136 12.90 10.01 -0.07
CA LYS A 136 13.49 11.36 -0.04
C LYS A 136 13.32 12.12 -1.35
N ALA A 137 13.54 11.46 -2.48
CA ALA A 137 13.39 12.09 -3.79
C ALA A 137 11.90 12.35 -4.14
N THR A 138 11.04 11.36 -3.89
CA THR A 138 9.66 11.35 -4.40
C THR A 138 8.62 11.89 -3.42
N ASN A 139 8.94 11.93 -2.13
CA ASN A 139 7.97 12.16 -1.05
C ASN A 139 6.74 11.24 -1.17
N CYS A 140 6.96 10.02 -1.64
CA CYS A 140 5.95 9.00 -1.87
C CYS A 140 6.44 7.66 -1.32
N ASN A 141 5.50 6.84 -0.85
CA ASN A 141 5.74 5.44 -0.55
C ASN A 141 5.21 4.58 -1.71
N PHE A 142 6.07 3.74 -2.25
CA PHE A 142 5.73 2.71 -3.22
C PHE A 142 5.77 1.35 -2.52
N SER A 143 4.94 0.40 -2.96
CA SER A 143 4.61 -0.85 -2.27
C SER A 143 3.97 -0.67 -0.89
N GLN A 144 2.73 -1.14 -0.76
CA GLN A 144 2.00 -1.09 0.50
C GLN A 144 2.60 -2.06 1.51
N ILE A 145 2.52 -1.73 2.79
CA ILE A 145 2.80 -2.67 3.89
C ILE A 145 1.54 -3.50 4.11
N TYR A 146 1.69 -4.77 4.44
CA TYR A 146 0.57 -5.64 4.79
C TYR A 146 0.61 -5.93 6.29
N ALA A 147 -0.46 -5.61 7.01
CA ALA A 147 -0.59 -5.89 8.43
C ALA A 147 -1.94 -6.52 8.79
N LEU A 148 -1.94 -7.29 9.86
CA LEU A 148 -3.09 -7.99 10.40
C LEU A 148 -3.58 -7.32 11.69
N TYR A 149 -4.87 -7.43 11.96
CA TYR A 149 -5.49 -7.05 13.23
C TYR A 149 -6.44 -8.14 13.71
N MET A 150 -6.82 -8.11 14.98
CA MET A 150 -7.86 -9.01 15.51
C MET A 150 -9.22 -8.32 15.44
N ASP A 151 -10.23 -9.03 14.95
CA ASP A 151 -11.64 -8.58 14.92
C ASP A 151 -12.58 -9.71 15.35
N SER A 152 -12.48 -10.13 16.61
CA SER A 152 -13.18 -11.32 17.12
C SER A 152 -14.72 -11.26 16.99
N GLU A 153 -15.29 -10.06 16.89
CA GLU A 153 -16.73 -9.85 16.68
C GLU A 153 -17.09 -9.58 15.20
N HIS A 154 -16.10 -9.62 14.30
CA HIS A 154 -16.18 -9.34 12.86
C HIS A 154 -16.93 -8.04 12.50
N THR A 155 -16.86 -7.03 13.36
CA THR A 155 -17.61 -5.78 13.18
C THR A 155 -17.00 -4.90 12.09
N THR A 156 -15.68 -4.91 11.97
CA THR A 156 -14.97 -4.23 10.90
C THR A 156 -15.08 -5.02 9.61
N LEU A 157 -14.93 -6.34 9.64
CA LEU A 157 -15.15 -7.18 8.46
C LEU A 157 -16.56 -6.99 7.88
N ALA A 158 -17.60 -6.99 8.72
CA ALA A 158 -18.97 -6.72 8.27
C ALA A 158 -19.15 -5.34 7.65
N THR A 159 -18.40 -4.34 8.14
CA THR A 159 -18.39 -2.99 7.55
C THR A 159 -17.69 -3.02 6.18
N ILE A 160 -16.54 -3.67 6.07
CA ILE A 160 -15.79 -3.86 4.81
C ILE A 160 -16.65 -4.56 3.76
N ASP A 161 -17.36 -5.62 4.14
CA ASP A 161 -18.27 -6.33 3.26
C ASP A 161 -19.44 -5.46 2.81
N ASN A 162 -19.99 -4.64 3.71
CA ASN A 162 -21.06 -3.72 3.34
C ASN A 162 -20.62 -2.68 2.32
N GLU A 163 -19.44 -2.08 2.51
CA GLU A 163 -18.89 -1.05 1.62
C GLU A 163 -18.34 -1.60 0.30
N SER A 164 -18.31 -2.92 0.13
CA SER A 164 -17.84 -3.62 -1.08
C SER A 164 -18.90 -4.49 -1.74
N LYS A 165 -20.20 -4.19 -1.55
CA LYS A 165 -21.31 -4.90 -2.21
C LYS A 165 -21.52 -4.49 -3.67
N ASP A 166 -21.26 -3.23 -3.97
CA ASP A 166 -21.47 -2.67 -5.31
C ASP A 166 -20.30 -3.01 -6.23
N THR A 167 -20.39 -2.62 -7.50
CA THR A 167 -19.32 -2.80 -8.48
C THR A 167 -18.02 -2.11 -8.02
N PRO A 168 -16.87 -2.79 -8.06
CA PRO A 168 -15.59 -2.17 -7.70
C PRO A 168 -15.26 -1.00 -8.63
N LYS A 169 -14.52 -0.03 -8.09
CA LYS A 169 -14.05 1.11 -8.88
C LYS A 169 -12.96 0.71 -9.86
N LEU A 170 -12.12 -0.24 -9.48
CA LEU A 170 -11.08 -0.84 -10.31
C LEU A 170 -11.12 -2.35 -10.11
N GLU A 171 -11.00 -3.09 -11.20
CA GLU A 171 -10.90 -4.56 -11.21
C GLU A 171 -9.94 -4.97 -12.33
N PHE A 172 -9.04 -5.92 -12.03
CA PHE A 172 -8.26 -6.62 -13.05
C PHE A 172 -7.74 -7.96 -12.53
N THR A 173 -7.33 -8.82 -13.45
CA THR A 173 -6.62 -10.06 -13.13
C THR A 173 -5.16 -9.94 -13.56
N ASP A 174 -4.23 -10.27 -12.67
CA ASP A 174 -2.80 -10.22 -12.94
C ASP A 174 -2.30 -11.45 -13.73
N GLY A 175 -0.99 -11.49 -14.03
CA GLY A 175 -0.37 -12.59 -14.77
C GLY A 175 -0.34 -13.93 -14.01
N GLU A 176 -0.54 -13.91 -12.69
CA GLU A 176 -0.59 -15.10 -11.82
C GLU A 176 -2.03 -15.59 -11.60
N GLY A 177 -3.03 -14.93 -12.20
CA GLY A 177 -4.43 -15.28 -12.10
C GLY A 177 -5.12 -14.78 -10.83
N VAL A 178 -4.49 -13.86 -10.09
CA VAL A 178 -5.12 -13.17 -8.95
C VAL A 178 -5.99 -12.04 -9.47
N THR A 179 -7.25 -12.01 -9.05
CA THR A 179 -8.17 -10.92 -9.38
C THR A 179 -8.18 -9.91 -8.25
N HIS A 180 -7.81 -8.67 -8.59
CA HIS A 180 -7.71 -7.55 -7.68
C HIS A 180 -8.93 -6.64 -7.84
N ARG A 181 -9.53 -6.22 -6.73
CA ARG A 181 -10.64 -5.27 -6.73
C ARG A 181 -10.45 -4.17 -5.71
N LEU A 182 -10.86 -2.96 -6.06
CA LEU A 182 -10.74 -1.78 -5.20
C LEU A 182 -12.05 -1.00 -5.15
N TRP A 183 -12.52 -0.68 -3.94
CA TRP A 183 -13.63 0.25 -3.69
C TRP A 183 -13.13 1.48 -2.93
N ILE A 184 -13.85 2.60 -3.09
CA ILE A 184 -13.49 3.88 -2.49
C ILE A 184 -14.59 4.27 -1.50
N VAL A 185 -14.29 4.25 -0.22
CA VAL A 185 -15.22 4.61 0.86
C VAL A 185 -14.99 6.07 1.23
N THR A 186 -15.98 6.92 0.96
CA THR A 186 -15.94 8.37 1.25
C THR A 186 -17.01 8.81 2.26
N ASP A 187 -17.84 7.89 2.75
CA ASP A 187 -18.81 8.19 3.80
C ASP A 187 -18.08 8.50 5.12
N GLU A 188 -18.25 9.72 5.60
CA GLU A 188 -17.56 10.23 6.79
C GLU A 188 -17.95 9.47 8.07
N ASN A 189 -19.19 8.96 8.17
CA ASN A 189 -19.63 8.18 9.33
C ASN A 189 -18.99 6.80 9.32
N VAL A 190 -18.91 6.16 8.15
CA VAL A 190 -18.24 4.86 8.00
C VAL A 190 -16.75 5.00 8.30
N ILE A 191 -16.10 6.03 7.77
CA ILE A 191 -14.68 6.32 8.06
C ILE A 191 -14.49 6.56 9.56
N ALA A 192 -15.33 7.37 10.21
CA ALA A 192 -15.22 7.64 11.63
C ALA A 192 -15.39 6.37 12.49
N LYS A 193 -16.34 5.50 12.10
CA LYS A 193 -16.54 4.20 12.74
C LYS A 193 -15.30 3.31 12.63
N LEU A 194 -14.72 3.17 11.44
CA LEU A 194 -13.50 2.41 11.22
C LEU A 194 -12.32 2.99 12.02
N CYS A 195 -12.13 4.31 12.00
CA CYS A 195 -11.07 4.95 12.77
C CYS A 195 -11.21 4.71 14.28
N ALA A 196 -12.44 4.78 14.81
CA ALA A 196 -12.71 4.52 16.23
C ALA A 196 -12.45 3.06 16.61
N ASP A 197 -12.84 2.12 15.75
CA ASP A 197 -12.68 0.68 16.01
C ASP A 197 -11.20 0.23 16.06
N PHE A 198 -10.32 0.88 15.29
CA PHE A 198 -8.88 0.61 15.33
C PHE A 198 -8.17 1.24 16.53
N ALA A 199 -8.78 2.24 17.17
CA ALA A 199 -8.15 2.99 18.26
C ALA A 199 -7.79 2.13 19.47
N ASP A 200 -8.36 0.92 19.61
CA ASP A 200 -8.04 -0.02 20.68
C ASP A 200 -7.24 -1.26 20.21
N ARG A 201 -6.81 -1.28 18.94
CA ARG A 201 -6.17 -2.44 18.31
C ARG A 201 -4.64 -2.34 18.30
N LYS A 202 -4.01 -3.51 18.17
CA LYS A 202 -2.61 -3.68 17.76
C LYS A 202 -2.58 -4.16 16.32
N LEU A 203 -1.51 -3.83 15.61
CA LEU A 203 -1.28 -4.31 14.26
C LEU A 203 -0.06 -5.20 14.21
N TYR A 204 -0.16 -6.30 13.48
CA TYR A 204 0.89 -7.29 13.30
C TYR A 204 1.36 -7.21 11.86
N ILE A 205 2.61 -6.79 11.62
CA ILE A 205 3.12 -6.70 10.25
C ILE A 205 3.21 -8.12 9.68
N ALA A 206 2.51 -8.41 8.58
CA ALA A 206 2.57 -9.67 7.86
C ALA A 206 3.60 -9.63 6.72
N ASP A 207 3.75 -8.47 6.07
CA ASP A 207 4.79 -8.23 5.07
C ASP A 207 5.17 -6.74 5.06
N GLY A 208 6.45 -6.45 4.83
CA GLY A 208 6.98 -5.08 4.69
C GLY A 208 7.65 -4.49 5.93
N HIS A 209 8.32 -5.29 6.76
CA HIS A 209 9.05 -4.81 7.95
C HIS A 209 10.14 -3.79 7.59
N HIS A 210 10.89 -4.05 6.52
CA HIS A 210 11.90 -3.11 6.01
C HIS A 210 11.26 -1.81 5.50
N ARG A 211 10.08 -1.89 4.86
CA ARG A 211 9.28 -0.73 4.43
C ARG A 211 8.82 0.09 5.64
N TYR A 212 8.38 -0.58 6.71
CA TYR A 212 7.94 0.07 7.95
C TYR A 212 9.10 0.82 8.64
N GLU A 213 10.25 0.17 8.82
CA GLU A 213 11.43 0.81 9.38
C GLU A 213 11.95 1.96 8.50
N THR A 214 11.91 1.81 7.17
CA THR A 214 12.22 2.91 6.26
C THR A 214 11.27 4.08 6.44
N ALA A 215 9.98 3.84 6.63
CA ALA A 215 9.00 4.89 6.90
C ALA A 215 9.28 5.62 8.23
N LEU A 216 9.65 4.89 9.29
CA LEU A 216 10.12 5.49 10.55
C LEU A 216 11.37 6.37 10.34
N ASN A 217 12.36 5.87 9.61
CA ASN A 217 13.58 6.62 9.28
C ASN A 217 13.28 7.86 8.45
N TYR A 218 12.36 7.77 7.48
CA TYR A 218 11.94 8.89 6.66
C TYR A 218 11.23 9.97 7.48
N ARG A 219 10.31 9.56 8.37
CA ARG A 219 9.66 10.46 9.33
C ARG A 219 10.67 11.20 10.19
N ASN A 220 11.64 10.48 10.75
CA ASN A 220 12.68 11.07 11.60
C ASN A 220 13.56 12.05 10.80
N TYR A 221 14.01 11.64 9.61
CA TYR A 221 14.73 12.51 8.68
C TYR A 221 13.97 13.81 8.39
N CYS A 222 12.66 13.73 8.11
CA CYS A 222 11.86 14.92 7.84
C CYS A 222 11.78 15.86 9.05
N ARG A 223 11.63 15.32 10.27
CA ARG A 223 11.60 16.12 11.50
C ARG A 223 12.95 16.77 11.80
N GLU A 224 14.04 16.02 11.69
CA GLU A 224 15.41 16.49 11.94
C GLU A 224 15.84 17.61 10.98
N ASN A 225 15.31 17.59 9.76
CA ASN A 225 15.61 18.59 8.73
C ASN A 225 14.55 19.70 8.63
N GLY A 226 13.59 19.76 9.57
CA GLY A 226 12.53 20.78 9.58
C GLY A 226 11.54 20.69 8.41
N LEU A 227 11.47 19.55 7.73
CA LEU A 227 10.54 19.28 6.62
C LEU A 227 9.15 18.87 7.09
N SER A 228 9.03 18.38 8.33
CA SER A 228 7.74 18.02 8.94
C SER A 228 7.75 18.22 10.46
N LYS A 229 6.56 18.32 11.05
CA LYS A 229 6.31 18.32 12.49
C LYS A 229 5.41 17.16 12.90
N VAL A 230 5.26 16.93 14.20
CA VAL A 230 4.34 15.93 14.73
C VAL A 230 2.91 16.18 14.23
N GLY A 231 2.25 15.14 13.73
CA GLY A 231 0.92 15.15 13.14
C GLY A 231 0.89 15.40 11.62
N ASP A 232 2.02 15.75 11.00
CA ASP A 232 2.11 15.95 9.56
C ASP A 232 2.04 14.63 8.78
N PRO A 233 1.90 14.69 7.43
CA PRO A 233 1.72 13.47 6.67
C PRO A 233 2.82 12.40 6.80
N CYS A 234 4.06 12.82 7.09
CA CYS A 234 5.19 11.92 7.29
C CYS A 234 5.05 11.02 8.53
N ASP A 235 4.14 11.33 9.45
CA ASP A 235 3.89 10.51 10.64
C ASP A 235 3.02 9.29 10.37
N TYR A 236 2.59 9.07 9.12
CA TYR A 236 1.74 7.95 8.77
C TYR A 236 2.23 7.26 7.51
N GLN A 237 1.95 5.97 7.43
CA GLN A 237 2.28 5.11 6.32
C GLN A 237 1.02 4.48 5.75
N MET A 238 0.94 4.33 4.42
CA MET A 238 -0.16 3.59 3.78
C MET A 238 0.05 2.08 4.02
N ILE A 239 -0.94 1.44 4.64
CA ILE A 239 -0.91 0.02 5.03
C ILE A 239 -2.23 -0.63 4.64
N TYR A 240 -2.14 -1.84 4.07
CA TYR A 240 -3.25 -2.76 3.87
C TYR A 240 -3.48 -3.55 5.16
N LEU A 241 -4.70 -3.48 5.69
CA LEU A 241 -5.09 -4.01 6.99
C LEU A 241 -6.14 -5.10 6.78
N VAL A 242 -5.84 -6.32 7.22
CA VAL A 242 -6.74 -7.48 7.12
C VAL A 242 -6.99 -8.11 8.48
N ASP A 243 -8.19 -8.64 8.68
CA ASP A 243 -8.53 -9.44 9.85
C ASP A 243 -7.69 -10.74 9.89
N MET A 244 -7.02 -11.01 11.00
CA MET A 244 -6.21 -12.20 11.21
C MET A 244 -7.07 -13.48 11.19
N GLU A 245 -8.37 -13.36 11.49
CA GLU A 245 -9.33 -14.45 11.45
C GLU A 245 -10.11 -14.49 10.12
N HIS A 246 -9.70 -13.70 9.11
CA HIS A 246 -10.37 -13.67 7.81
C HIS A 246 -10.37 -15.07 7.15
N PRO A 247 -11.52 -15.62 6.72
CA PRO A 247 -11.61 -17.00 6.21
C PRO A 247 -10.82 -17.24 4.91
N GLY A 248 -10.55 -16.16 4.17
CA GLY A 248 -9.70 -16.16 2.98
C GLY A 248 -8.21 -16.05 3.24
N LEU A 249 -7.76 -15.78 4.47
CA LEU A 249 -6.34 -15.66 4.78
C LEU A 249 -5.66 -17.02 4.67
N VAL A 250 -4.63 -17.09 3.83
CA VAL A 250 -3.79 -18.28 3.65
C VAL A 250 -2.34 -17.92 3.86
N VAL A 251 -1.66 -18.65 4.75
CA VAL A 251 -0.23 -18.49 5.02
C VAL A 251 0.49 -19.75 4.56
N PHE A 252 1.36 -19.61 3.57
CA PHE A 252 2.19 -20.70 3.06
C PHE A 252 3.51 -20.81 3.83
N PRO A 253 4.14 -21.99 3.87
CA PRO A 253 5.51 -22.11 4.37
C PRO A 253 6.49 -21.33 3.47
N THR A 254 7.57 -20.86 4.08
CA THR A 254 8.64 -20.10 3.40
C THR A 254 9.54 -20.96 2.51
N HIS A 255 9.45 -22.28 2.58
CA HIS A 255 10.15 -23.21 1.70
C HIS A 255 9.20 -23.72 0.61
N ARG A 256 9.50 -23.37 -0.64
CA ARG A 256 8.87 -23.91 -1.86
C ARG A 256 9.95 -24.53 -2.74
#